data_AF-A0A523W9N2-F1
#
_entry.id   AF-A0A523W9N2-F1
#
_cell.length_a   1.000
_cell.length_b   1.000
_cell.length_c   1.000
_cell.angle_alpha   90.00
_cell.angle_beta   90.00
_cell.angle_gamma   90.00
#
_symmetry.space_group_name_H-M   'P 1'
#
loop_
_entity.id
_entity.type
_entity.pdbx_description
1 polymer ?
#
loop_
_entity_poly.entity_id
_entity_poly.type
_entity_poly.pdbx_seq_one_letter_code
_entity_poly.pdbx_strand_id
1 'polypeptide(L)'
;MTEETSDKLPISDFYKVIDYITIFKSEKWWEAIVVFESLGKRSIGLYLWHNRDGSWKRKHKFNIRNLDEWNKLKNAIEQLTPKLVSK
;
A
#
# COMPACT_ATOMS: atom_id res chain seq x y z
N MET A 1 15.16 23.01 12.07
CA MET A 1 15.42 22.34 10.78
C MET A 1 14.98 20.90 10.97
N THR A 2 13.71 20.61 10.71
CA THR A 2 13.16 19.25 10.87
C THR A 2 13.58 18.45 9.64
N GLU A 3 14.56 17.58 9.83
CA GLU A 3 14.89 16.53 8.86
C GLU A 3 13.66 15.62 8.77
N GLU A 4 12.82 15.83 7.75
CA GLU A 4 11.93 14.79 7.28
C GLU A 4 12.82 13.68 6.71
N THR A 5 13.24 12.74 7.56
CA THR A 5 13.77 11.46 7.11
C THR A 5 12.64 10.77 6.36
N SER A 6 12.55 11.02 5.06
CA SER A 6 11.71 10.28 4.12
C SER A 6 12.20 8.84 4.11
N ASP A 7 11.73 8.03 5.07
CA ASP A 7 12.00 6.60 5.12
C ASP A 7 11.60 5.99 3.78
N LYS A 8 12.59 5.51 3.03
CA LYS A 8 12.37 4.80 1.77
C LYS A 8 11.43 3.63 2.03
N LEU A 9 10.40 3.47 1.21
CA LEU A 9 9.48 2.34 1.32
C LEU A 9 10.26 1.00 1.29
N PRO A 10 9.96 0.04 2.17
CA PRO A 10 10.61 -1.27 2.22
C PRO A 10 10.09 -2.19 1.10
N ILE A 11 10.36 -1.78 -0.13
CA ILE A 11 10.01 -2.44 -1.38
C ILE A 11 11.31 -2.78 -2.10
N SER A 12 11.35 -3.95 -2.74
CA SER A 12 12.49 -4.36 -3.56
C SER A 12 12.74 -3.36 -4.70
N ASP A 13 14.02 -3.02 -4.93
CA ASP A 13 14.46 -2.14 -6.02
C ASP A 13 14.10 -2.67 -7.43
N PHE A 14 13.67 -3.93 -7.55
CA PHE A 14 13.07 -4.45 -8.78
C PHE A 14 11.85 -3.64 -9.24
N TYR A 15 11.09 -3.07 -8.29
CA TYR A 15 9.93 -2.23 -8.59
C TYR A 15 10.35 -0.77 -8.65
N LYS A 16 9.97 -0.09 -9.74
CA LYS A 16 10.07 1.36 -9.79
C LYS A 16 8.86 1.96 -9.09
N VAL A 17 9.03 2.47 -7.87
CA VAL A 17 7.98 3.23 -7.17
C VAL A 17 7.77 4.55 -7.91
N ILE A 18 6.53 4.81 -8.31
CA ILE A 18 6.12 6.06 -8.99
C ILE A 18 5.64 7.07 -7.95
N ASP A 19 4.78 6.63 -7.04
CA ASP A 19 4.23 7.45 -5.96
C ASP A 19 3.64 6.54 -4.86
N TYR A 20 3.40 7.09 -3.68
CA TYR A 20 2.77 6.37 -2.58
C TYR A 20 2.07 7.27 -1.57
N ILE A 21 1.08 6.68 -0.87
CA ILE A 21 0.41 7.28 0.27
C ILE A 21 0.53 6.31 1.44
N THR A 22 1.09 6.77 2.56
CA THR A 22 1.04 6.01 3.81
C THR A 22 -0.34 6.18 4.43
N ILE A 23 -1.01 5.05 4.69
CA ILE A 23 -2.34 5.02 5.32
C ILE A 23 -2.20 4.99 6.85
N PHE A 24 -1.22 4.22 7.33
CA PHE A 24 -0.95 4.06 8.74
C PHE A 24 0.52 3.71 8.97
N LYS A 25 1.17 4.29 9.98
CA LYS A 25 2.52 3.90 10.38
C LYS A 25 2.66 4.03 11.90
N SER A 26 3.25 3.00 12.49
CA SER A 26 3.58 2.88 13.92
C SER A 26 4.94 2.21 14.06
N GLU A 27 5.40 1.96 15.29
CA GLU A 27 6.64 1.22 15.52
C GLU A 27 6.58 -0.23 15.00
N LYS A 28 5.40 -0.86 15.02
CA LYS A 28 5.21 -2.28 14.66
C LYS A 28 4.64 -2.49 13.26
N TRP A 29 3.84 -1.57 12.76
CA TRP A 29 3.07 -1.75 11.52
C TRP A 29 3.18 -0.53 10.61
N TRP A 30 3.28 -0.79 9.31
CA TRP A 30 3.24 0.23 8.28
C TRP A 30 2.35 -0.24 7.13
N GLU A 31 1.34 0.53 6.81
CA GLU A 31 0.42 0.33 5.68
C GLU A 31 0.56 1.48 4.68
N ALA A 32 0.67 1.14 3.39
CA ALA A 32 0.72 2.13 2.32
C ALA A 32 0.08 1.63 1.03
N ILE A 33 -0.47 2.58 0.27
CA ILE A 33 -0.91 2.39 -1.12
C ILE A 33 0.20 2.92 -2.03
N VAL A 34 0.67 2.10 -2.96
CA VAL A 34 1.87 2.40 -3.76
C VAL A 34 1.58 2.21 -5.23
N VAL A 35 1.78 3.24 -6.04
CA VAL A 35 1.84 3.09 -7.49
C VAL A 35 3.25 2.68 -7.86
N PHE A 36 3.40 1.53 -8.51
CA PHE A 36 4.70 1.04 -8.94
C PHE A 36 4.64 0.51 -10.37
N GLU A 37 5.81 0.49 -11.01
CA GLU A 37 6.00 -0.10 -12.33
C GLU A 37 6.91 -1.33 -12.23
N SER A 38 6.56 -2.37 -12.98
CA SER A 38 7.41 -3.54 -13.21
C SER A 38 7.21 -4.05 -14.62
N LEU A 39 8.31 -4.35 -15.32
CA LEU A 39 8.28 -4.90 -16.68
C LEU A 39 7.40 -4.06 -17.63
N GLY A 40 7.49 -2.73 -17.53
CA GLY A 40 6.75 -1.77 -18.36
C GLY A 40 5.26 -1.62 -18.05
N LYS A 41 4.76 -2.22 -16.96
CA LYS A 41 3.35 -2.12 -16.55
C LYS A 41 3.23 -1.45 -15.19
N ARG A 42 2.30 -0.50 -15.07
CA ARG A 42 1.95 0.15 -13.81
C ARG A 42 0.88 -0.64 -13.07
N SER A 43 0.97 -0.65 -11.74
CA SER A 43 0.00 -1.28 -10.85
C SER A 43 -0.06 -0.51 -9.53
N ILE A 44 -1.18 -0.65 -8.83
CA ILE A 44 -1.31 -0.18 -7.44
C ILE A 44 -1.07 -1.38 -6.52
N GLY A 45 -0.25 -1.20 -5.49
CA GLY A 45 -0.01 -2.18 -4.44
C GLY A 45 -0.50 -1.66 -3.10
N LEU A 46 -1.33 -2.43 -2.43
CA LEU A 46 -1.68 -2.27 -1.03
C LEU A 46 -0.67 -3.08 -0.23
N TYR A 47 0.17 -2.41 0.53
CA TYR A 47 1.23 -3.04 1.32
C TYR A 47 0.94 -2.94 2.81
N LEU A 48 1.22 -4.02 3.52
CA LEU A 48 1.36 -4.02 4.97
C LEU A 48 2.72 -4.62 5.33
N TRP A 49 3.51 -3.89 6.10
CA TRP A 49 4.76 -4.35 6.68
C TRP A 49 4.65 -4.46 8.20
N HIS A 50 5.35 -5.44 8.74
CA HIS A 50 5.56 -5.61 10.17
C HIS A 50 7.02 -5.34 10.49
N ASN A 51 7.28 -4.49 11.47
CA ASN A 51 8.63 -4.27 11.99
C ASN A 51 9.01 -5.46 12.87
N ARG A 52 10.13 -6.10 12.54
CA ARG A 52 10.76 -7.14 13.37
C ARG A 52 12.15 -6.64 13.72
N ASP A 53 12.31 -6.22 14.96
CA ASP A 53 13.60 -5.82 15.54
C ASP A 53 14.33 -4.74 14.72
N GLY A 54 13.59 -3.71 14.29
CA GLY A 54 14.11 -2.61 13.48
C GLY A 54 14.09 -2.85 11.97
N SER A 55 13.69 -4.04 11.50
CA SER A 55 13.59 -4.37 10.08
C SER A 55 12.15 -4.53 9.63
N TRP A 56 11.72 -3.72 8.66
CA TRP A 56 10.42 -3.86 8.02
C TRP A 56 10.36 -5.10 7.13
N LYS A 57 9.43 -6.01 7.41
CA LYS A 57 9.15 -7.21 6.61
C LYS A 57 7.74 -7.16 6.05
N ARG A 58 7.60 -7.38 4.73
CA ARG A 58 6.30 -7.38 4.06
C ARG A 58 5.45 -8.52 4.59
N LYS A 59 4.33 -8.18 5.23
CA LYS A 59 3.36 -9.14 5.75
C LYS A 59 2.26 -9.42 4.73
N HIS A 60 1.71 -8.39 4.10
CA HIS A 60 0.73 -8.51 3.03
C HIS A 60 1.07 -7.61 1.85
N LYS A 61 0.68 -8.06 0.66
CA LYS A 61 0.69 -7.31 -0.58
C LYS A 61 -0.50 -7.74 -1.42
N PHE A 62 -1.35 -6.78 -1.79
CA PHE A 62 -2.41 -6.98 -2.75
C PHE A 62 -2.23 -6.01 -3.91
N ASN A 63 -2.37 -6.48 -5.16
CA ASN A 63 -2.13 -5.67 -6.34
C ASN A 63 -3.42 -5.43 -7.11
N ILE A 64 -3.55 -4.25 -7.67
CA ILE A 64 -4.57 -3.84 -8.62
C ILE A 64 -3.86 -3.53 -9.92
N ARG A 65 -4.11 -4.33 -10.95
CA ARG A 65 -3.28 -4.38 -12.17
C ARG A 65 -3.80 -3.50 -13.29
N ASN A 66 -5.07 -3.12 -13.23
CA ASN A 66 -5.74 -2.31 -14.24
C ASN A 66 -6.99 -1.62 -13.68
N LEU A 67 -7.59 -0.75 -14.49
CA LEU A 67 -8.72 0.07 -14.11
C LEU A 67 -10.03 -0.74 -13.91
N ASP A 68 -10.23 -1.83 -14.65
CA ASP A 68 -11.40 -2.70 -14.48
C ASP A 68 -11.39 -3.42 -13.12
N GLU A 69 -10.24 -3.97 -12.73
CA GLU A 69 -10.03 -4.57 -11.41
C GLU A 69 -10.25 -3.53 -10.29
N TRP A 70 -9.74 -2.30 -10.47
CA TRP A 70 -10.00 -1.21 -9.54
C TRP A 70 -11.48 -0.91 -9.38
N ASN A 71 -12.20 -0.73 -10.49
CA ASN A 71 -13.63 -0.38 -10.45
C ASN A 71 -14.46 -1.46 -9.77
N LYS A 72 -14.17 -2.74 -10.02
CA LYS A 72 -14.83 -3.86 -9.35
C LYS A 72 -14.60 -3.84 -7.84
N LEU A 73 -13.35 -3.66 -7.41
CA LEU A 73 -13.00 -3.59 -5.99
C LEU A 73 -13.65 -2.38 -5.31
N LYS A 74 -13.52 -1.20 -5.90
CA LYS A 74 -14.11 0.04 -5.41
C LYS A 74 -15.62 -0.12 -5.21
N ASN A 75 -16.33 -0.61 -6.23
CA ASN A 75 -17.78 -0.79 -6.15
C ASN A 75 -18.17 -1.79 -5.05
N ALA A 76 -17.43 -2.89 -4.89
CA ALA A 76 -17.70 -3.88 -3.84
C ALA A 76 -17.46 -3.29 -2.43
N ILE A 77 -16.40 -2.49 -2.25
CA ILE A 77 -16.13 -1.77 -1.00
C ILE A 77 -17.26 -0.79 -0.70
N GLU A 78 -17.66 0.03 -1.67
CA GLU A 78 -18.74 1.00 -1.54
C GLU A 78 -20.07 0.32 -1.16
N GLN A 79 -20.40 -0.81 -1.79
CA GLN A 79 -21.61 -1.59 -1.46
C GLN A 79 -21.61 -2.13 -0.02
N LEU A 80 -20.46 -2.47 0.54
CA LEU A 80 -20.35 -3.01 1.90
C LEU A 80 -20.15 -1.93 2.97
N THR A 81 -19.75 -0.72 2.58
CA THR A 81 -19.48 0.39 3.51
C THR A 81 -20.64 0.70 4.47
N PRO A 82 -21.93 0.68 4.07
CA PRO A 82 -23.04 0.94 5.00
C PRO A 82 -23.08 -0.02 6.19
N LYS A 83 -22.57 -1.25 6.04
CA LYS A 83 -22.53 -2.25 7.12
C LYS A 83 -21.49 -1.95 8.21
N LEU A 84 -20.54 -1.04 7.96
CA LEU A 84 -19.56 -0.62 8.96
C LEU A 84 -20.17 0.26 10.04
N VAL A 85 -21.30 0.92 9.75
CA VAL A 85 -21.94 1.91 10.62
C VAL A 85 -23.22 1.36 11.27
N SER A 86 -23.84 0.33 10.69
CA SER A 86 -24.99 -0.34 11.29
C SER A 86 -24.54 -1.25 12.46
N LYS A 87 -24.79 -0.82 13.69
CA LYS A 87 -24.81 -1.70 14.86
C LYS A 87 -26.16 -2.37 15.02
#